data_AF-A0A972N4K7-F1
#
_entry.id   AF-A0A972N4K7-F1
#
_cell.length_a   1.000
_cell.length_b   1.000
_cell.length_c   1.000
_cell.angle_alpha   90.00
_cell.angle_beta   90.00
_cell.angle_gamma   90.00
#
_symmetry.space_group_name_H-M   'P 1'
#
loop_
_entity.id
_entity.type
_entity.pdbx_description
1 polymer ?
#
loop_
_entity_poly.entity_id
_entity_poly.type
_entity_poly.pdbx_seq_one_letter_code
_entity_poly.pdbx_strand_id
1 'polypeptide(L)'
;MENSEEKKIQEVVSKEYELGFTIDVEEDRAPEGLNEEIIVFLSKKKGEPDWMTNMRLQAFHIWQKMEEPHWAHLKYDPIDYQSISYYAAPKKKPKSLDEVDPEILRAYEKLGIPLEEQKMLAGVAVDAVLDSVSIATTFKEKLKEMGIIFCSISEAINDYPELVQKYLFSVVPMSDNFFAALNSAVFTDGTFVYVPKGVRCPLELSTYFRI
;
A
#
# COMPACT_ATOMS: atom_id res chain seq x y z
N MET A 1 5.75 -46.61 11.26
CA MET A 1 4.34 -46.20 11.10
C MET A 1 4.36 -44.69 11.13
N GLU A 2 4.39 -44.05 9.96
CA GLU A 2 4.35 -42.58 9.86
C GLU A 2 3.09 -42.05 10.54
N ASN A 3 3.26 -41.00 11.33
CA ASN A 3 2.24 -40.50 12.23
C ASN A 3 1.10 -39.89 11.41
N SER A 4 -0.15 -40.23 11.73
CA SER A 4 -1.37 -39.76 11.04
C SER A 4 -1.42 -38.23 10.89
N GLU A 5 -0.82 -37.52 11.86
CA GLU A 5 -0.70 -36.07 11.86
C GLU A 5 0.32 -35.54 10.84
N GLU A 6 1.45 -36.23 10.65
CA GLU A 6 2.48 -35.84 9.66
C GLU A 6 1.95 -35.96 8.23
N LYS A 7 1.12 -36.99 7.95
CA LYS A 7 0.43 -37.13 6.66
C LYS A 7 -0.58 -36.02 6.41
N LYS A 8 -1.36 -35.62 7.43
CA LYS A 8 -2.29 -34.50 7.31
C LYS A 8 -1.58 -33.17 7.10
N ILE A 9 -0.45 -32.94 7.78
CA ILE A 9 0.37 -31.75 7.58
C ILE A 9 0.96 -31.75 6.17
N GLN A 10 1.48 -32.88 5.68
CA GLN A 10 1.97 -32.99 4.30
C GLN A 10 0.85 -32.78 3.27
N GLU A 11 -0.38 -33.26 3.50
CA GLU A 11 -1.53 -33.01 2.62
C GLU A 11 -1.93 -31.53 2.59
N VAL A 12 -1.90 -30.84 3.73
CA VAL A 12 -2.20 -29.40 3.80
C VAL A 12 -1.08 -28.55 3.17
N VAL A 13 0.18 -28.96 3.33
CA VAL A 13 1.35 -28.26 2.75
C VAL A 13 1.52 -28.54 1.25
N SER A 14 1.08 -29.71 0.78
CA SER A 14 1.15 -30.10 -0.65
C SER A 14 -0.06 -29.66 -1.47
N LYS A 15 -1.12 -29.17 -0.83
CA LYS A 15 -2.17 -28.43 -1.53
C LYS A 15 -1.58 -27.14 -2.08
N GLU A 16 -1.59 -27.02 -3.40
CA GLU A 16 -1.43 -25.71 -4.04
C GLU A 16 -2.45 -24.74 -3.44
N TYR A 17 -2.03 -23.50 -3.22
CA TYR A 17 -2.85 -22.45 -2.64
C TYR A 17 -4.11 -22.25 -3.50
N GLU A 18 -5.24 -22.82 -3.06
CA GLU A 18 -6.51 -22.88 -3.83
C GLU A 18 -7.14 -21.51 -4.08
N LEU A 19 -6.69 -20.49 -3.34
CA LEU A 19 -7.12 -19.12 -3.54
C LEU A 19 -6.29 -18.48 -4.67
N GLY A 20 -6.63 -18.83 -5.91
CA GLY A 20 -6.13 -18.16 -7.11
C GLY A 20 -6.56 -16.70 -7.13
N PHE A 21 -5.77 -15.83 -6.50
CA PHE A 21 -6.01 -14.40 -6.36
C PHE A 21 -5.34 -13.57 -7.45
N THR A 22 -5.28 -14.08 -8.68
CA THR A 22 -4.95 -13.26 -9.85
C THR A 22 -6.19 -12.48 -10.26
N ILE A 23 -6.13 -11.15 -10.26
CA ILE A 23 -7.15 -10.33 -10.91
C ILE A 23 -6.65 -10.05 -12.32
N ASP A 24 -7.41 -10.41 -13.34
CA ASP A 24 -7.05 -10.14 -14.73
C ASP A 24 -7.56 -8.75 -15.12
N VAL A 25 -6.81 -7.72 -14.74
CA VAL A 25 -7.14 -6.31 -15.03
C VAL A 25 -6.02 -5.71 -15.86
N GLU A 26 -6.39 -4.89 -16.86
CA GLU A 26 -5.38 -4.13 -17.59
C GLU A 26 -4.70 -3.11 -16.67
N GLU A 27 -3.40 -3.30 -16.46
CA GLU A 27 -2.55 -2.43 -15.65
C GLU A 27 -1.75 -1.45 -16.51
N ASP A 28 -1.50 -0.28 -15.95
CA ASP A 28 -0.44 0.65 -16.35
C ASP A 28 0.77 0.42 -15.43
N ARG A 29 1.90 0.03 -16.01
CA ARG A 29 3.12 -0.37 -15.28
C ARG A 29 4.29 0.54 -15.59
N ALA A 30 5.11 0.84 -14.58
CA ALA A 30 6.41 1.44 -14.81
C ALA A 30 7.35 0.42 -15.49
N PRO A 31 8.36 0.88 -16.25
CA PRO A 31 9.48 0.03 -16.66
C PRO A 31 10.13 -0.64 -15.44
N GLU A 32 10.66 -1.83 -15.65
CA GLU A 32 11.46 -2.52 -14.64
C GLU A 32 12.75 -1.75 -14.36
N GLY A 33 13.19 -1.80 -13.11
CA GLY A 33 14.44 -1.19 -12.67
C GLY A 33 14.25 -0.20 -11.54
N LEU A 34 15.35 0.03 -10.82
CA LEU A 34 15.41 1.03 -9.75
C LEU A 34 16.58 1.97 -10.00
N ASN A 35 16.26 3.17 -10.47
CA ASN A 35 17.19 4.26 -10.71
C ASN A 35 16.51 5.62 -10.47
N GLU A 36 17.27 6.72 -10.53
CA GLU A 36 16.74 8.07 -10.32
C GLU A 36 15.62 8.45 -11.29
N GLU A 37 15.67 7.98 -12.54
CA GLU A 37 14.63 8.26 -13.54
C GLU A 37 13.30 7.62 -13.15
N ILE A 38 13.33 6.40 -12.62
CA ILE A 38 12.14 5.71 -12.08
C ILE A 38 11.61 6.45 -10.86
N ILE A 39 12.47 6.88 -9.93
CA ILE A 39 12.04 7.67 -8.75
C ILE A 39 11.33 8.96 -9.17
N VAL A 40 11.92 9.70 -10.11
CA VAL A 40 11.33 10.93 -10.65
C VAL A 40 10.04 10.63 -11.42
N PHE A 41 9.98 9.51 -12.15
CA PHE A 41 8.77 9.06 -12.84
C PHE A 41 7.63 8.79 -11.85
N LEU A 42 7.89 8.04 -10.76
CA LEU A 42 6.89 7.74 -9.72
C LEU A 42 6.32 9.03 -9.14
N SER A 43 7.20 9.94 -8.75
CA SER A 43 6.82 11.20 -8.13
C SER A 43 5.98 12.08 -9.07
N LYS A 44 6.38 12.21 -10.34
CA LYS A 44 5.60 12.90 -11.38
C LYS A 44 4.25 12.24 -11.66
N LYS A 45 4.21 10.91 -11.72
CA LYS A 45 2.98 10.14 -11.97
C LYS A 45 1.95 10.37 -10.87
N LYS A 46 2.42 10.60 -9.64
CA LYS A 46 1.60 10.87 -8.45
C LYS A 46 1.33 12.37 -8.21
N GLY A 47 1.93 13.25 -9.03
CA GLY A 47 1.77 14.69 -8.93
C GLY A 47 2.38 15.29 -7.65
N GLU A 48 3.39 14.65 -7.09
CA GLU A 48 3.97 15.03 -5.81
C GLU A 48 4.72 16.39 -5.88
N PRO A 49 4.79 17.13 -4.75
CA PRO A 49 5.59 18.34 -4.64
C PRO A 49 7.10 18.04 -4.64
N ASP A 50 7.90 19.01 -5.09
CA ASP A 50 9.37 18.87 -5.25
C ASP A 50 10.09 18.37 -4.00
N TRP A 51 9.63 18.76 -2.80
CA TRP A 51 10.26 18.31 -1.56
C TRP A 51 10.13 16.79 -1.39
N MET A 52 9.03 16.18 -1.82
CA MET A 52 8.81 14.74 -1.73
C MET A 52 9.71 14.00 -2.73
N THR A 53 9.80 14.50 -3.98
CA THR A 53 10.74 13.99 -4.99
C THR A 53 12.17 13.97 -4.45
N ASN A 54 12.61 15.07 -3.84
CA ASN A 54 13.95 15.19 -3.27
C ASN A 54 14.18 14.20 -2.12
N MET A 55 13.18 13.99 -1.26
CA MET A 55 13.27 13.00 -0.18
C MET A 55 13.37 11.57 -0.73
N ARG A 56 12.61 11.21 -1.77
CA ARG A 56 12.71 9.90 -2.42
C ARG A 56 14.10 9.67 -3.02
N LEU A 57 14.66 10.67 -3.69
CA LEU A 57 16.02 10.61 -4.24
C LEU A 57 17.08 10.45 -3.14
N GLN A 58 16.93 11.17 -2.03
CA GLN A 58 17.80 11.01 -0.86
C GLN A 58 17.72 9.59 -0.29
N ALA A 59 16.51 9.04 -0.13
CA ALA A 59 16.31 7.66 0.32
C ALA A 59 16.97 6.65 -0.63
N PHE A 60 16.82 6.83 -1.94
CA PHE A 60 17.47 5.99 -2.95
C PHE A 60 19.00 6.01 -2.81
N HIS A 61 19.62 7.18 -2.66
CA HIS A 61 21.07 7.30 -2.47
C HIS A 61 21.57 6.72 -1.16
N ILE A 62 20.75 6.77 -0.11
CA ILE A 62 21.05 6.12 1.17
C ILE A 62 21.01 4.60 0.97
N TRP A 63 19.95 4.08 0.35
CA TRP A 63 19.78 2.67 0.06
C TRP A 63 20.92 2.08 -0.76
N GLN A 64 21.39 2.77 -1.79
CA GLN A 64 22.53 2.34 -2.63
C GLN A 64 23.84 2.13 -1.84
N LYS A 65 23.98 2.72 -0.66
CA LYS A 65 25.17 2.61 0.19
C LYS A 65 25.00 1.55 1.29
N MET A 66 23.82 0.93 1.38
CA MET A 66 23.51 -0.09 2.38
C MET A 66 23.71 -1.49 1.80
N GLU A 67 23.99 -2.45 2.67
CA GLU A 67 24.05 -3.88 2.34
C GLU A 67 22.72 -4.55 2.73
N GLU A 68 22.25 -5.49 1.91
CA GLU A 68 21.06 -6.27 2.24
C GLU A 68 21.30 -7.13 3.50
N PRO A 69 20.43 -7.10 4.51
CA PRO A 69 20.60 -7.89 5.72
C PRO A 69 20.28 -9.38 5.48
N HIS A 70 21.24 -10.26 5.79
CA HIS A 70 21.07 -11.73 5.69
C HIS A 70 21.16 -12.46 7.04
N TRP A 71 20.90 -11.77 8.15
CA TRP A 71 20.98 -12.35 9.50
C TRP A 71 19.77 -13.22 9.88
N ALA A 72 18.65 -13.11 9.15
CA ALA A 72 17.46 -13.89 9.39
C ALA A 72 17.65 -15.34 8.92
N HIS A 73 17.06 -16.31 9.64
CA HIS A 73 17.11 -17.73 9.26
C HIS A 73 16.07 -18.07 8.17
N LEU A 74 16.16 -17.36 7.05
CA LEU A 74 15.30 -17.51 5.89
C LEU A 74 16.12 -18.08 4.73
N LYS A 75 15.49 -18.95 3.93
CA LYS A 75 16.06 -19.44 2.66
C LYS A 75 15.16 -18.95 1.53
N TYR A 76 15.68 -18.00 0.76
CA TYR A 76 15.05 -17.47 -0.44
C TYR A 76 16.15 -17.17 -1.45
N ASP A 77 15.79 -17.18 -2.73
CA ASP A 77 16.71 -16.77 -3.79
C ASP A 77 16.97 -15.26 -3.69
N PRO A 78 18.18 -14.78 -4.04
CA PRO A 78 18.47 -13.35 -4.03
C PRO A 78 17.43 -12.55 -4.83
N ILE A 79 16.99 -11.43 -4.26
CA ILE A 79 16.01 -10.57 -4.91
C ILE A 79 16.71 -9.75 -5.98
N ASP A 80 16.26 -9.86 -7.22
CA ASP A 80 16.68 -8.95 -8.29
C ASP A 80 15.83 -7.67 -8.23
N TYR A 81 16.31 -6.68 -7.48
CA TYR A 81 15.63 -5.37 -7.37
C TYR A 81 15.51 -4.65 -8.72
N GLN A 82 16.32 -5.00 -9.73
CA GLN A 82 16.26 -4.35 -11.04
C GLN A 82 15.23 -5.01 -11.96
N SER A 83 14.76 -6.22 -11.67
CA SER A 83 13.67 -6.86 -12.43
C SER A 83 12.28 -6.49 -11.92
N ILE A 84 12.17 -5.59 -10.93
CA ILE A 84 10.90 -5.20 -10.31
C ILE A 84 10.32 -3.99 -11.03
N SER A 85 9.02 -4.03 -11.33
CA SER A 85 8.25 -2.83 -11.68
C SER A 85 7.71 -2.20 -10.40
N TYR A 86 8.17 -0.99 -10.09
CA TYR A 86 7.83 -0.29 -8.84
C TYR A 86 6.52 0.48 -8.90
N TYR A 87 5.74 0.34 -9.97
CA TYR A 87 4.41 0.93 -10.09
C TYR A 87 3.54 0.07 -10.99
N ALA A 88 2.37 -0.27 -10.47
CA ALA A 88 1.30 -0.92 -11.21
C ALA A 88 -0.03 -0.36 -10.71
N ALA A 89 -0.86 0.14 -11.63
CA ALA A 89 -2.19 0.61 -11.29
C ALA A 89 -3.20 0.17 -12.36
N PRO A 90 -4.44 -0.15 -12.00
CA PRO A 90 -5.50 -0.39 -12.97
C PRO A 90 -5.66 0.81 -13.93
N LYS A 91 -5.74 0.57 -15.24
CA LYS A 91 -5.92 1.63 -16.24
C LYS A 91 -7.19 2.45 -16.02
N LYS A 92 -8.25 1.80 -15.52
CA LYS A 92 -9.48 2.47 -15.10
C LYS A 92 -9.42 2.74 -13.61
N LYS A 93 -9.30 4.02 -13.24
CA LYS A 93 -9.49 4.46 -11.86
C LYS A 93 -10.98 4.64 -11.59
N PRO A 94 -11.63 3.76 -10.81
CA PRO A 94 -13.01 3.95 -10.43
C PRO A 94 -13.12 5.18 -9.53
N LYS A 95 -14.09 6.06 -9.79
CA LYS A 95 -14.33 7.25 -8.94
C LYS A 95 -15.24 6.97 -7.76
N SER A 96 -15.93 5.85 -7.80
CA SER A 96 -16.80 5.36 -6.74
C SER A 96 -16.74 3.84 -6.67
N LEU A 97 -17.19 3.29 -5.55
CA LEU A 97 -17.36 1.84 -5.37
C LEU A 97 -18.19 1.17 -6.48
N ASP A 98 -19.11 1.92 -7.10
CA ASP A 98 -20.01 1.42 -8.15
C ASP A 98 -19.32 1.34 -9.53
N GLU A 99 -18.18 2.03 -9.69
CA GLU A 99 -17.34 1.99 -10.89
C GLU A 99 -16.21 0.96 -10.78
N VAL A 100 -16.03 0.34 -9.60
CA VAL A 100 -14.97 -0.65 -9.35
C VAL A 100 -15.24 -1.90 -10.19
N ASP A 101 -14.18 -2.45 -10.78
CA ASP A 101 -14.29 -3.67 -11.58
C ASP A 101 -14.90 -4.81 -10.74
N PRO A 102 -15.91 -5.54 -11.26
CA PRO A 102 -16.53 -6.67 -10.56
C PRO A 102 -15.54 -7.74 -10.08
N GLU A 103 -14.41 -7.92 -10.77
CA GLU A 103 -13.34 -8.84 -10.35
C GLU A 103 -12.68 -8.38 -9.04
N ILE A 104 -12.49 -7.06 -8.87
CA ILE A 104 -11.93 -6.46 -7.66
C ILE A 104 -12.93 -6.64 -6.51
N LEU A 105 -14.21 -6.33 -6.72
CA LEU A 105 -15.26 -6.51 -5.72
C LEU A 105 -15.37 -7.96 -5.25
N ARG A 106 -15.42 -8.92 -6.19
CA ARG A 106 -15.44 -10.36 -5.88
C ARG A 106 -14.22 -10.80 -5.09
N ALA A 107 -13.07 -10.18 -5.31
CA ALA A 107 -11.88 -10.54 -4.58
C ALA A 107 -11.88 -10.01 -3.14
N TYR A 108 -12.42 -8.81 -2.90
CA TYR A 108 -12.68 -8.34 -1.53
C TYR A 108 -13.75 -9.19 -0.83
N GLU A 109 -14.81 -9.61 -1.53
CA GLU A 109 -15.81 -10.56 -0.98
C GLU A 109 -15.19 -11.90 -0.59
N LYS A 110 -14.31 -12.48 -1.43
CA LYS A 110 -13.57 -13.71 -1.11
C LYS A 110 -12.68 -13.57 0.12
N LEU A 111 -12.19 -12.36 0.40
CA LEU A 111 -11.41 -12.03 1.60
C LEU A 111 -12.28 -11.82 2.85
N GLY A 112 -13.61 -11.95 2.72
CA GLY A 112 -14.55 -11.68 3.79
C GLY A 112 -14.74 -10.19 4.06
N ILE A 113 -14.46 -9.33 3.08
CA ILE A 113 -14.61 -7.87 3.13
C ILE A 113 -15.75 -7.47 2.19
N PRO A 114 -17.02 -7.60 2.61
CA PRO A 114 -18.15 -7.15 1.82
C PRO A 114 -18.19 -5.60 1.82
N LEU A 115 -17.56 -5.01 0.78
CA LEU A 115 -17.49 -3.56 0.57
C LEU A 115 -18.88 -2.90 0.53
N GLU A 116 -19.88 -3.64 0.07
CA GLU A 116 -21.28 -3.18 -0.02
C GLU A 116 -22.00 -3.25 1.34
N GLU A 117 -21.73 -4.26 2.16
CA GLU A 117 -22.23 -4.31 3.55
C GLU A 117 -21.56 -3.23 4.41
N GLN A 118 -20.32 -2.82 4.11
CA GLN A 118 -19.66 -1.71 4.80
C GLN A 118 -20.25 -0.34 4.47
N LYS A 119 -20.91 -0.16 3.31
CA LYS A 119 -21.77 1.03 3.10
C LYS A 119 -22.95 1.05 4.09
N MET A 120 -23.39 -0.11 4.59
CA MET A 120 -24.50 -0.26 5.53
C MET A 120 -24.08 -0.43 7.00
N LEU A 121 -22.86 -0.87 7.28
CA LEU A 121 -22.33 -1.01 8.64
C LEU A 121 -22.05 0.38 9.22
N ALA A 122 -23.02 0.88 9.99
CA ALA A 122 -22.88 2.08 10.79
C ALA A 122 -21.70 1.93 11.78
N GLY A 123 -20.50 2.40 11.44
CA GLY A 123 -19.40 2.42 12.42
C GLY A 123 -17.96 2.36 11.92
N VAL A 124 -17.70 2.01 10.65
CA VAL A 124 -16.32 1.77 10.18
C VAL A 124 -16.04 2.55 8.89
N ALA A 125 -14.95 3.32 8.87
CA ALA A 125 -14.42 3.92 7.66
C ALA A 125 -13.30 3.05 7.09
N VAL A 126 -13.38 2.73 5.80
CA VAL A 126 -12.48 1.79 5.13
C VAL A 126 -11.78 2.44 3.95
N ASP A 127 -10.46 2.25 3.89
CA ASP A 127 -9.60 2.56 2.74
C ASP A 127 -9.16 1.24 2.09
N ALA A 128 -9.60 1.03 0.84
CA ALA A 128 -9.30 -0.18 0.07
C ALA A 128 -8.17 0.11 -0.93
N VAL A 129 -7.00 -0.49 -0.71
CA VAL A 129 -5.82 -0.32 -1.57
C VAL A 129 -5.62 -1.56 -2.42
N LEU A 130 -5.49 -1.36 -3.74
CA LEU A 130 -5.09 -2.37 -4.71
C LEU A 130 -3.81 -1.92 -5.39
N ASP A 131 -2.76 -2.72 -5.25
CA ASP A 131 -1.42 -2.44 -5.76
C ASP A 131 -0.94 -1.03 -5.36
N SER A 132 -0.75 -0.15 -6.35
CA SER A 132 -0.20 1.19 -6.14
C SER A 132 -1.25 2.28 -5.94
N VAL A 133 -2.55 1.96 -5.80
CA VAL A 133 -3.61 2.98 -5.68
C VAL A 133 -4.70 2.60 -4.69
N SER A 134 -5.14 3.58 -3.88
CA SER A 134 -6.43 3.53 -3.19
C SER A 134 -7.59 3.62 -4.18
N ILE A 135 -8.54 2.69 -4.04
CA ILE A 135 -9.71 2.53 -4.90
C ILE A 135 -10.94 3.22 -4.30
N ALA A 136 -11.08 3.18 -2.97
CA ALA A 136 -12.22 3.78 -2.29
C ALA A 136 -11.91 4.08 -0.82
N THR A 137 -12.34 5.26 -0.37
CA THR A 137 -12.37 5.63 1.05
C THR A 137 -13.80 6.01 1.46
N THR A 138 -14.38 5.28 2.43
CA THR A 138 -15.74 5.56 2.91
C THR A 138 -15.77 6.61 4.03
N PHE A 139 -16.92 7.26 4.24
CA PHE A 139 -17.16 8.24 5.31
C PHE A 139 -16.23 9.48 5.35
N LYS A 140 -15.53 9.78 4.24
CA LYS A 140 -14.58 10.91 4.12
C LYS A 140 -15.19 12.25 4.53
N GLU A 141 -16.42 12.55 4.12
CA GLU A 141 -17.10 13.81 4.46
C GLU A 141 -17.38 13.94 5.96
N LYS A 142 -17.93 12.89 6.58
CA LYS A 142 -18.27 12.87 8.01
C LYS A 142 -17.03 12.98 8.91
N LEU A 143 -15.93 12.35 8.52
CA LEU A 143 -14.65 12.49 9.22
C LEU A 143 -14.07 13.91 9.05
N LYS A 144 -14.16 14.46 7.84
CA LYS A 144 -13.70 15.81 7.52
C LYS A 144 -14.45 16.90 8.29
N GLU A 145 -15.75 16.74 8.53
CA GLU A 145 -16.54 17.64 9.40
C GLU A 145 -15.99 17.73 10.83
N MET A 146 -15.34 16.67 11.32
CA MET A 146 -14.69 16.64 12.63
C MET A 146 -13.20 17.04 12.57
N GLY A 147 -12.71 17.44 11.41
CA GLY A 147 -11.30 17.74 11.15
C GLY A 147 -10.40 16.49 11.09
N ILE A 148 -10.98 15.29 11.08
CA ILE A 148 -10.23 14.04 10.93
C ILE A 148 -9.90 13.86 9.46
N ILE A 149 -8.62 13.61 9.17
CA ILE A 149 -8.13 13.28 7.83
C ILE A 149 -7.91 11.78 7.78
N PHE A 150 -8.64 11.10 6.91
CA PHE A 150 -8.47 9.69 6.60
C PHE A 150 -8.53 9.54 5.08
N CYS A 151 -7.36 9.29 4.47
CA CYS A 151 -7.19 9.25 3.03
C CYS A 151 -5.89 8.53 2.68
N SER A 152 -5.64 8.32 1.38
CA SER A 152 -4.36 7.81 0.94
C SER A 152 -3.22 8.79 1.21
N ILE A 153 -2.00 8.30 1.36
CA ILE A 153 -0.81 9.15 1.53
C ILE A 153 -0.58 10.00 0.27
N SER A 154 -0.92 9.47 -0.91
CA SER A 154 -0.85 10.21 -2.18
C SER A 154 -1.74 11.45 -2.16
N GLU A 155 -2.97 11.33 -1.65
CA GLU A 155 -3.87 12.48 -1.45
C GLU A 155 -3.32 13.42 -0.39
N ALA A 156 -2.86 12.88 0.75
CA ALA A 156 -2.39 13.70 1.86
C ALA A 156 -1.15 14.54 1.51
N ILE A 157 -0.22 14.01 0.72
CA ILE A 157 0.96 14.73 0.23
C ILE A 157 0.56 15.96 -0.59
N ASN A 158 -0.52 15.85 -1.37
CA ASN A 158 -1.01 16.94 -2.22
C ASN A 158 -1.89 17.94 -1.45
N ASP A 159 -2.84 17.44 -0.67
CA ASP A 159 -3.85 18.26 -0.01
C ASP A 159 -3.36 18.86 1.32
N TYR A 160 -2.42 18.19 2.00
CA TYR A 160 -1.90 18.57 3.32
C TYR A 160 -0.37 18.49 3.41
N PRO A 161 0.39 19.09 2.46
CA PRO A 161 1.84 18.90 2.31
C PRO A 161 2.61 19.28 3.58
N GLU A 162 2.27 20.39 4.24
CA GLU A 162 2.95 20.85 5.45
C GLU A 162 2.78 19.86 6.62
N LEU A 163 1.60 19.27 6.73
CA LEU A 163 1.29 18.32 7.79
C LEU A 163 2.02 16.99 7.56
N VAL A 164 2.02 16.51 6.31
CA VAL A 164 2.75 15.29 5.94
C VAL A 164 4.25 15.51 6.12
N GLN A 165 4.81 16.58 5.55
CA GLN A 165 6.25 16.87 5.62
C GLN A 165 6.75 16.99 7.06
N LYS A 166 5.91 17.49 7.98
CA LYS A 166 6.25 17.58 9.41
C LYS A 166 6.45 16.21 10.08
N TYR A 167 5.69 15.19 9.68
CA TYR A 167 5.66 13.90 10.36
C TYR A 167 6.27 12.75 9.56
N LEU A 168 6.32 12.84 8.24
CA LEU A 168 6.89 11.82 7.38
C LEU A 168 8.37 11.58 7.75
N PHE A 169 8.72 10.32 7.94
CA PHE A 169 10.04 9.85 8.40
C PHE A 169 10.51 10.34 9.77
N SER A 170 9.65 10.94 10.59
CA SER A 170 10.02 11.38 11.94
C SER A 170 10.26 10.23 12.92
N VAL A 171 9.56 9.11 12.75
CA VAL A 171 9.65 7.91 13.61
C VAL A 171 10.49 6.82 12.96
N VAL A 172 10.28 6.57 11.66
CA VAL A 172 11.10 5.65 10.86
C VAL A 172 11.87 6.50 9.84
N PRO A 173 13.12 6.88 10.14
CA PRO A 173 13.94 7.64 9.21
C PRO A 173 14.19 6.88 7.91
N MET A 174 14.43 7.61 6.81
CA MET A 174 14.81 6.98 5.53
C MET A 174 16.10 6.15 5.63
N SER A 175 16.95 6.41 6.64
CA SER A 175 18.19 5.69 6.90
C SER A 175 18.05 4.58 7.97
N ASP A 176 16.85 4.25 8.41
CA ASP A 176 16.64 3.32 9.53
C ASP A 176 17.23 1.92 9.25
N ASN A 177 16.90 1.35 8.10
CA ASN A 177 17.44 0.08 7.63
C ASN A 177 17.29 -0.04 6.10
N PHE A 178 17.87 -1.10 5.52
CA PHE A 178 17.85 -1.37 4.09
C PHE A 178 16.44 -1.32 3.48
N PHE A 179 15.47 -1.99 4.09
CA PHE A 179 14.10 -2.05 3.55
C PHE A 179 13.31 -0.77 3.80
N ALA A 180 13.59 -0.05 4.90
CA ALA A 180 13.01 1.27 5.14
C ALA A 180 13.50 2.31 4.11
N ALA A 181 14.79 2.29 3.77
CA ALA A 181 15.36 3.15 2.74
C ALA A 181 14.77 2.84 1.36
N LEU A 182 14.66 1.55 1.02
CA LEU A 182 14.00 1.10 -0.22
C LEU A 182 12.54 1.57 -0.26
N ASN A 183 11.76 1.28 0.78
CA ASN A 183 10.36 1.70 0.87
C ASN A 183 10.21 3.22 0.74
N SER A 184 11.05 4.00 1.43
CA SER A 184 11.03 5.46 1.38
C SER A 184 11.29 6.02 -0.02
N ALA A 185 12.10 5.32 -0.82
CA ALA A 185 12.34 5.70 -2.21
C ALA A 185 11.14 5.37 -3.12
N VAL A 186 10.57 4.17 -2.99
CA VAL A 186 9.67 3.60 -4.01
C VAL A 186 8.20 3.47 -3.61
N PHE A 187 7.79 3.80 -2.38
CA PHE A 187 6.39 3.63 -1.97
C PHE A 187 5.46 4.37 -2.95
N THR A 188 4.40 3.71 -3.39
CA THR A 188 3.46 4.29 -4.35
C THR A 188 2.16 4.74 -3.70
N ASP A 189 1.76 4.08 -2.62
CA ASP A 189 0.63 4.50 -1.81
C ASP A 189 0.78 4.03 -0.36
N GLY A 190 -0.25 4.28 0.42
CA GLY A 190 -0.32 4.03 1.85
C GLY A 190 -1.49 4.82 2.42
N THR A 191 -1.70 4.75 3.72
CA THR A 191 -2.79 5.49 4.38
C THR A 191 -2.23 6.59 5.26
N PHE A 192 -2.84 7.77 5.17
CA PHE A 192 -2.59 8.89 6.06
C PHE A 192 -3.78 9.12 6.99
N VAL A 193 -3.49 9.17 8.29
CA VAL A 193 -4.48 9.41 9.34
C VAL A 193 -4.05 10.57 10.23
N TYR A 194 -4.90 11.57 10.37
CA TYR A 194 -4.71 12.65 11.33
C TYR A 194 -6.00 12.88 12.13
N VAL A 195 -5.87 12.81 13.47
CA VAL A 195 -6.95 13.11 14.40
C VAL A 195 -6.56 14.38 15.18
N PRO A 196 -7.33 15.48 15.08
CA PRO A 196 -7.01 16.72 15.78
C PRO A 196 -6.99 16.55 17.30
N LYS A 197 -6.21 17.40 17.97
CA LYS A 197 -6.15 17.41 19.43
C LYS A 197 -7.54 17.60 20.04
N GLY A 198 -7.90 16.72 20.97
CA GLY A 198 -9.19 16.79 21.67
C GLY A 198 -10.37 16.19 20.90
N VAL A 199 -10.14 15.67 19.68
CA VAL A 199 -11.17 14.97 18.90
C VAL A 199 -11.08 13.47 19.16
N ARG A 200 -12.23 12.84 19.39
CA ARG A 200 -12.37 11.38 19.44
C ARG A 200 -13.04 10.92 18.14
N CYS A 201 -12.37 10.03 17.40
CA CYS A 201 -12.96 9.45 16.19
C CYS A 201 -14.24 8.67 16.55
N PRO A 202 -15.38 8.93 15.89
CA PRO A 202 -16.64 8.24 16.18
C PRO A 202 -16.75 6.89 15.47
N LEU A 203 -15.80 6.58 14.59
CA LEU A 203 -15.74 5.37 13.78
C LEU A 203 -14.40 4.66 14.00
N GLU A 204 -14.38 3.36 13.77
CA GLU A 204 -13.14 2.62 13.60
C GLU A 204 -12.58 2.91 12.20
N LEU A 205 -11.28 3.16 12.10
CA LEU A 205 -10.59 3.37 10.83
C LEU A 205 -9.83 2.09 10.48
N SER A 206 -10.15 1.53 9.32
CA SER A 206 -9.57 0.26 8.87
C SER A 206 -9.00 0.40 7.47
N THR A 207 -7.82 -0.18 7.26
CA THR A 207 -7.11 -0.14 5.97
C THR A 207 -6.82 -1.57 5.54
N TYR A 208 -7.24 -1.92 4.34
CA TYR A 208 -6.97 -3.25 3.79
C TYR A 208 -6.03 -3.12 2.60
N PHE A 209 -4.86 -3.73 2.74
CA PHE A 209 -3.85 -3.80 1.69
C PHE A 209 -3.97 -5.14 0.98
N ARG A 210 -4.11 -5.07 -0.34
CA ARG A 210 -3.84 -6.19 -1.22
C ARG A 210 -2.61 -5.85 -2.06
N ILE A 211 -1.60 -6.72 -1.93
CA ILE A 211 -0.29 -6.64 -2.58
C ILE A 211 -0.15 -7.85 -3.50
#